data_AF-A0AAE0VQS3-F1
#
_entry.id   AF-A0AAE0VQS3-F1
#
_cell.length_a   1.000
_cell.length_b   1.000
_cell.length_c   1.000
_cell.angle_alpha   90.00
_cell.angle_beta   90.00
_cell.angle_gamma   90.00
#
_symmetry.space_group_name_H-M   'P 1'
#
loop_
_entity.id
_entity.type
_entity.pdbx_description
1 polymer ?
#
loop_
_entity_poly.entity_id
_entity_poly.type
_entity_poly.pdbx_seq_one_letter_code
_entity_poly.pdbx_strand_id
1 'polypeptide(L)'
;MFLSQVAFIGISNWALDPAKMNRGILVQREVPDLEELMNTAQGICVTKNHVYQHVKPFIEPLATSYLALFGKASAKLREFFGLRDFYSLMKMIYSFVEQTNKPPTWYQLLHCIMRNFGGLDTIKSVETFAERLTMVDRNVEQQDGDPDCTTKGLIQACLHNTNNTQ
;
A
#
# COMPACT_ATOMS: atom_id res chain seq x y z
N MET A 1 -39.45 -28.35 17.90
CA MET A 1 -38.19 -28.14 17.14
C MET A 1 -37.56 -26.87 17.68
N PHE A 2 -36.59 -26.98 18.60
CA PHE A 2 -35.91 -25.79 19.12
C PHE A 2 -34.87 -25.37 18.08
N LEU A 3 -35.09 -24.22 17.45
CA LEU A 3 -34.06 -23.59 16.62
C LEU A 3 -32.96 -23.10 17.56
N SER A 4 -31.77 -23.68 17.44
CA SER A 4 -30.58 -23.24 18.15
C SER A 4 -30.19 -21.83 17.71
N GLN A 5 -30.01 -20.91 18.65
CA GLN A 5 -29.51 -19.58 18.38
C GLN A 5 -28.02 -19.66 17.99
N VAL A 6 -27.64 -19.03 16.88
CA VAL A 6 -26.26 -18.95 16.39
C VAL A 6 -25.86 -17.48 16.21
N ALA A 7 -24.59 -17.16 16.45
CA ALA A 7 -24.02 -15.85 16.12
C ALA A 7 -23.71 -15.75 14.62
N PHE A 8 -23.85 -14.54 14.05
CA PHE A 8 -23.57 -14.28 12.64
C PHE A 8 -22.81 -12.96 12.47
N ILE A 9 -21.83 -12.97 11.56
CA ILE A 9 -21.12 -11.77 11.08
C ILE A 9 -21.14 -11.82 9.56
N GLY A 10 -21.66 -10.76 8.93
CA GLY A 10 -21.63 -10.57 7.49
C GLY A 10 -20.60 -9.51 7.12
N ILE A 11 -19.70 -9.81 6.17
CA ILE A 11 -18.72 -8.87 5.64
C ILE A 11 -19.04 -8.66 4.16
N SER A 12 -19.24 -7.42 3.75
CA SER A 12 -19.56 -7.04 2.36
C SER A 12 -18.84 -5.76 1.98
N ASN A 13 -18.35 -5.70 0.74
CA ASN A 13 -17.86 -4.46 0.13
C ASN A 13 -18.98 -3.67 -0.56
N TRP A 14 -20.16 -4.27 -0.69
CA TRP A 14 -21.35 -3.65 -1.28
C TRP A 14 -22.34 -3.25 -0.20
N ALA A 15 -23.04 -2.14 -0.45
CA ALA A 15 -24.11 -1.68 0.42
C ALA A 15 -25.16 -2.79 0.64
N LEU A 16 -25.58 -2.94 1.89
CA LEU A 16 -26.63 -3.86 2.30
C LEU A 16 -27.96 -3.11 2.38
N ASP A 17 -29.05 -3.80 2.03
CA ASP A 17 -30.40 -3.26 2.13
C ASP A 17 -30.73 -2.94 3.61
N PRO A 18 -31.11 -1.68 3.93
CA PRO A 18 -31.55 -1.28 5.27
C PRO A 18 -32.62 -2.17 5.90
N ALA A 19 -33.49 -2.79 5.10
CA ALA A 19 -34.53 -3.69 5.59
C ALA A 19 -33.97 -4.94 6.29
N LYS A 20 -32.71 -5.32 6.04
CA LYS A 20 -32.02 -6.43 6.72
C LYS A 20 -31.19 -5.99 7.93
N MET A 21 -31.02 -4.69 8.12
CA MET A 21 -30.10 -4.12 9.11
C MET A 21 -30.77 -3.84 10.48
N ASN A 22 -32.10 -3.87 10.55
CA ASN A 22 -32.87 -3.75 11.81
C ASN A 22 -32.62 -4.91 12.82
N ARG A 23 -31.85 -5.93 12.43
CA ARG A 23 -31.58 -7.14 13.22
C ARG A 23 -30.11 -7.29 13.63
N GLY A 24 -29.27 -6.28 13.36
CA GLY A 24 -27.84 -6.32 13.66
C GLY A 24 -27.22 -4.94 13.77
N ILE A 25 -25.92 -4.89 14.03
CA ILE A 25 -25.13 -3.65 14.02
C ILE A 25 -24.46 -3.56 12.65
N LEU A 26 -24.66 -2.44 11.96
CA LEU A 26 -23.93 -2.12 10.73
C LEU A 26 -22.74 -1.23 11.07
N VAL A 27 -21.57 -1.62 10.58
CA VAL A 27 -20.36 -0.77 10.57
C VAL A 27 -19.99 -0.53 9.12
N GLN A 28 -19.96 0.74 8.72
CA GLN A 28 -19.52 1.15 7.38
C GLN A 28 -18.20 1.91 7.51
N ARG A 29 -17.25 1.64 6.60
CA ARG A 29 -15.98 2.34 6.48
C ARG A 29 -15.90 2.99 5.11
N GLU A 30 -15.54 4.27 5.09
CA GLU A 30 -15.29 5.02 3.86
C GLU A 30 -13.84 4.85 3.41
N VAL A 31 -13.48 5.47 2.29
CA VAL A 31 -12.08 5.57 1.86
C VAL A 31 -11.35 6.42 2.90
N PRO A 32 -10.25 5.91 3.49
CA PRO A 32 -9.54 6.63 4.53
C PRO A 32 -8.94 7.93 4.01
N ASP A 33 -8.99 8.95 4.84
CA ASP A 33 -8.36 10.22 4.57
C ASP A 33 -6.83 10.16 4.75
N LEU A 34 -6.17 11.29 4.51
CA LEU A 34 -4.71 11.39 4.62
C LEU A 34 -4.22 11.02 6.02
N GLU A 35 -4.93 11.46 7.07
CA GLU A 35 -4.54 11.22 8.45
C GLU A 35 -4.67 9.73 8.81
N GLU A 36 -5.77 9.09 8.42
CA GLU A 36 -5.97 7.65 8.61
C GLU A 36 -4.92 6.81 7.87
N LEU A 37 -4.53 7.21 6.64
CA LEU A 37 -3.45 6.56 5.88
C LEU A 37 -2.09 6.73 6.57
N MET A 38 -1.79 7.94 7.05
CA MET A 38 -0.55 8.21 7.79
C MET A 38 -0.50 7.39 9.08
N ASN A 39 -1.59 7.35 9.85
CA ASN A 39 -1.70 6.56 11.07
C ASN A 39 -1.53 5.06 10.78
N THR A 40 -2.11 4.58 9.69
CA THR A 40 -1.93 3.18 9.26
C THR A 40 -0.47 2.89 8.90
N ALA A 41 0.17 3.74 8.11
CA ALA A 41 1.58 3.61 7.74
C ALA A 41 2.50 3.65 8.97
N GLN A 42 2.23 4.54 9.92
CA GLN A 42 2.95 4.58 11.20
C GLN A 42 2.75 3.28 11.99
N GLY A 43 1.52 2.77 12.08
CA GLY A 43 1.20 1.52 12.76
C GLY A 43 1.90 0.31 12.15
N ILE A 44 2.09 0.28 10.82
CA ILE A 44 2.87 -0.76 10.13
C ILE A 44 4.36 -0.67 10.52
N CYS A 45 4.92 0.54 10.61
CA CYS A 45 6.37 0.74 10.76
C CYS A 45 6.86 0.85 12.21
N VAL A 46 5.98 1.08 13.20
CA VAL A 46 6.35 1.31 14.60
C VAL A 46 6.85 0.06 15.32
N THR A 47 6.68 -1.13 14.73
CA THR A 47 7.13 -2.41 15.30
C THR A 47 8.63 -2.44 15.59
N LYS A 48 9.45 -1.74 14.80
CA LYS A 48 10.90 -1.59 15.02
C LYS A 48 11.32 -0.12 14.91
N ASN A 49 11.86 0.43 15.99
CA ASN A 49 12.20 1.86 16.05
C ASN A 49 13.18 2.29 14.94
N HIS A 50 14.21 1.49 14.63
CA HIS A 50 15.15 1.83 13.56
C HIS A 50 14.47 1.92 12.19
N VAL A 51 13.54 1.01 11.89
CA VAL A 51 12.76 1.05 10.64
C VAL A 51 11.89 2.30 10.61
N TYR A 52 11.19 2.59 11.71
CA TYR A 52 10.36 3.78 11.82
C TYR A 52 11.14 5.07 11.56
N GLN A 53 12.34 5.23 12.13
CA GLN A 53 13.15 6.44 11.91
C GLN A 53 13.51 6.65 10.43
N HIS A 54 13.80 5.57 9.70
CA HIS A 54 14.13 5.64 8.28
C HIS A 54 12.90 5.82 7.39
N VAL A 55 11.73 5.25 7.74
CA VAL A 55 10.51 5.33 6.93
C VAL A 55 9.69 6.58 7.22
N LYS A 56 9.75 7.14 8.43
CA LYS A 56 8.95 8.29 8.86
C LYS A 56 8.95 9.47 7.87
N PRO A 57 10.09 9.90 7.28
CA PRO A 57 10.10 11.00 6.29
C PRO A 57 9.28 10.70 5.03
N PHE A 58 9.02 9.44 4.72
CA PHE A 58 8.33 8.98 3.52
C PHE A 58 6.82 8.84 3.70
N ILE A 59 6.32 8.74 4.94
CA ILE A 59 4.91 8.40 5.21
C ILE A 59 3.94 9.40 4.57
N GLU A 60 4.12 10.69 4.83
CA GLU A 60 3.23 11.73 4.27
C GLU A 60 3.34 11.83 2.74
N PRO A 61 4.54 11.88 2.12
CA PRO A 61 4.67 11.83 0.67
C PRO A 61 4.00 10.61 0.02
N LEU A 62 4.17 9.41 0.59
CA LEU A 62 3.58 8.18 0.08
C LEU A 62 2.05 8.18 0.19
N ALA A 63 1.51 8.59 1.34
CA ALA A 63 0.07 8.67 1.56
C ALA A 63 -0.59 9.70 0.63
N THR A 64 0.03 10.88 0.49
CA THR A 64 -0.47 11.93 -0.41
C THR A 64 -0.39 11.52 -1.88
N SER A 65 0.68 10.83 -2.30
CA SER A 65 0.79 10.30 -3.66
C SER A 65 -0.21 9.18 -3.93
N TYR A 66 -0.49 8.31 -2.96
CA TYR A 66 -1.55 7.32 -3.08
C TYR A 66 -2.92 7.97 -3.28
N LEU A 67 -3.30 8.97 -2.48
CA LEU A 67 -4.59 9.66 -2.65
C LEU A 67 -4.71 10.35 -4.03
N ALA A 68 -3.63 11.01 -4.47
CA ALA A 68 -3.60 11.61 -5.79
C ALA A 68 -3.73 10.56 -6.91
N LEU A 69 -3.05 9.42 -6.77
CA LEU A 69 -3.14 8.31 -7.71
C LEU A 69 -4.54 7.69 -7.73
N PHE A 70 -5.12 7.45 -6.55
CA PHE A 70 -6.45 6.88 -6.37
C PHE A 70 -7.52 7.76 -7.03
N GLY A 71 -7.44 9.08 -6.86
CA GLY A 71 -8.32 10.03 -7.55
C GLY A 71 -8.19 9.97 -9.08
N LYS A 72 -6.95 9.98 -9.60
CA LYS A 72 -6.69 9.86 -11.05
C LYS A 72 -7.20 8.53 -11.63
N ALA A 73 -6.96 7.42 -10.93
CA ALA A 73 -7.33 6.08 -11.37
C ALA A 73 -8.85 5.84 -11.30
N SER A 74 -9.50 6.27 -10.22
CA SER A 74 -10.95 6.11 -10.02
C SER A 74 -11.78 6.82 -11.10
N ALA A 75 -11.24 7.90 -11.69
CA ALA A 75 -11.86 8.57 -12.83
C ALA A 75 -11.82 7.75 -14.13
N LYS A 76 -10.92 6.77 -14.25
CA LYS A 76 -10.74 5.95 -15.46
C LYS A 76 -11.32 4.56 -15.30
N LEU A 77 -11.03 3.92 -14.17
CA LEU A 77 -11.50 2.59 -13.85
C LEU A 77 -11.78 2.53 -12.35
N ARG A 78 -13.06 2.39 -12.03
CA ARG A 78 -13.52 2.34 -10.65
C ARG A 78 -12.83 1.20 -9.91
N GLU A 79 -12.34 1.47 -8.69
CA GLU A 79 -11.78 0.47 -7.77
C GLU A 79 -10.54 -0.30 -8.31
N PHE A 80 -9.76 0.29 -9.23
CA PHE A 80 -8.56 -0.38 -9.74
C PHE A 80 -7.43 -0.49 -8.71
N PHE A 81 -7.13 0.61 -8.00
CA PHE A 81 -6.20 0.63 -6.88
C PHE A 81 -6.99 0.78 -5.58
N GLY A 82 -6.55 0.10 -4.52
CA GLY A 82 -7.19 0.16 -3.21
C GLY A 82 -6.19 0.13 -2.05
N LEU A 83 -6.74 0.08 -0.83
CA LEU A 83 -5.94 0.16 0.40
C LEU A 83 -4.96 -0.99 0.56
N ARG A 84 -5.27 -2.16 0.00
CA ARG A 84 -4.35 -3.30 0.04
C ARG A 84 -3.05 -3.01 -0.70
N ASP A 85 -3.11 -2.24 -1.79
CA ASP A 85 -1.92 -1.85 -2.56
C ASP A 85 -1.08 -0.86 -1.75
N PHE A 86 -1.72 0.10 -1.07
CA PHE A 86 -1.04 1.01 -0.15
C PHE A 86 -0.39 0.28 1.04
N TYR A 87 -1.09 -0.67 1.66
CA TYR A 87 -0.52 -1.45 2.77
C TYR A 87 0.64 -2.31 2.31
N SER A 88 0.54 -2.90 1.12
CA SER A 88 1.58 -3.74 0.53
C SER A 88 2.80 -2.91 0.14
N LEU A 89 2.62 -1.69 -0.37
CA LEU A 89 3.69 -0.70 -0.57
C LEU A 89 4.45 -0.45 0.74
N MET A 90 3.74 -0.09 1.81
CA MET A 90 4.37 0.20 3.11
C MET A 90 5.12 -1.01 3.68
N LYS A 91 4.56 -2.22 3.56
CA LYS A 91 5.21 -3.46 3.99
C LYS A 91 6.48 -3.78 3.21
N MET A 92 6.49 -3.54 1.90
CA MET A 92 7.69 -3.75 1.09
C MET A 92 8.79 -2.75 1.44
N ILE A 93 8.44 -1.47 1.62
CA ILE A 93 9.40 -0.45 2.06
C ILE A 93 9.96 -0.80 3.44
N TYR A 94 9.09 -1.18 4.37
CA TYR A 94 9.48 -1.69 5.69
C TYR A 94 10.51 -2.82 5.56
N SER A 95 10.26 -3.82 4.72
CA SER A 95 11.16 -4.96 4.52
C SER A 95 12.54 -4.55 3.98
N PHE A 96 12.60 -3.60 3.03
CA PHE A 96 13.89 -3.10 2.53
C PHE A 96 14.69 -2.38 3.63
N VAL A 97 14.02 -1.51 4.39
CA VAL A 97 14.66 -0.77 5.47
C VAL A 97 15.11 -1.71 6.60
N GLU A 98 14.31 -2.72 6.93
CA GLU A 98 14.65 -3.72 7.94
C GLU A 98 15.90 -4.54 7.55
N GLN A 99 16.02 -4.91 6.28
CA GLN A 99 17.16 -5.69 5.80
C GLN A 99 18.44 -4.86 5.69
N THR A 100 18.32 -3.60 5.26
CA THR A 100 19.47 -2.74 4.98
C THR A 100 19.89 -1.86 6.15
N ASN A 101 18.98 -1.63 7.10
CA ASN A 101 19.10 -0.63 8.17
C ASN A 101 19.54 0.75 7.64
N LYS A 102 18.96 1.15 6.50
CA LYS A 102 19.21 2.43 5.81
C LYS A 102 17.89 3.00 5.29
N PRO A 103 17.81 4.31 4.98
CA PRO A 103 16.70 4.86 4.22
C PRO A 103 16.55 4.13 2.87
N PRO A 104 15.31 3.95 2.38
CA PRO A 104 15.08 3.24 1.12
C PRO A 104 15.67 4.02 -0.05
N THR A 105 16.31 3.32 -0.98
CA THR A 105 16.85 3.91 -2.22
C THR A 105 15.72 4.26 -3.19
N TRP A 106 16.02 5.07 -4.22
CA TRP A 106 15.07 5.31 -5.30
C TRP A 106 14.63 4.01 -5.98
N TYR A 107 15.56 3.09 -6.26
CA TYR A 107 15.24 1.81 -6.92
C TYR A 107 14.39 0.89 -6.06
N GLN A 108 14.61 0.86 -4.73
CA GLN A 108 13.74 0.16 -3.80
C GLN A 108 12.33 0.74 -3.79
N LEU A 109 12.20 2.07 -3.73
CA LEU A 109 10.91 2.76 -3.82
C LEU A 109 10.23 2.51 -5.16
N LEU A 110 10.97 2.61 -6.26
CA LEU A 110 10.51 2.35 -7.62
C LEU A 110 9.95 0.93 -7.74
N HIS A 111 10.70 -0.06 -7.25
CA HIS A 111 10.25 -1.45 -7.21
C HIS A 111 8.95 -1.63 -6.42
N CYS A 112 8.87 -1.01 -5.23
CA CYS A 112 7.65 -1.02 -4.42
C CYS A 112 6.47 -0.39 -5.16
N ILE A 113 6.65 0.76 -5.80
CA ILE A 113 5.59 1.44 -6.55
C ILE A 113 5.14 0.61 -7.75
N MET A 114 6.07 0.08 -8.54
CA MET A 114 5.75 -0.70 -9.73
C MET A 114 5.05 -2.02 -9.41
N ARG A 115 5.42 -2.68 -8.29
CA ARG A 115 4.75 -3.92 -7.87
C ARG A 115 3.32 -3.71 -7.37
N ASN A 116 3.04 -2.56 -6.76
CA ASN A 116 1.73 -2.30 -6.14
C ASN A 116 0.80 -1.44 -7.02
N PHE A 117 1.35 -0.62 -7.90
CA PHE A 117 0.59 0.35 -8.71
C PHE A 117 0.87 0.24 -10.21
N GLY A 118 1.15 -0.98 -10.68
CA GLY A 118 1.25 -1.31 -12.11
C GLY A 118 -0.10 -1.71 -12.72
N GLY A 119 -0.09 -2.08 -14.01
CA GLY A 119 -1.23 -2.72 -14.68
C GLY A 119 -2.28 -1.79 -15.29
N LEU A 120 -2.17 -0.47 -15.12
CA LEU A 120 -3.03 0.51 -15.79
C LEU A 120 -2.18 1.49 -16.61
N ASP A 121 -1.99 1.18 -17.90
CA ASP A 121 -1.10 1.93 -18.80
C ASP A 121 -1.46 3.41 -18.94
N THR A 122 -2.74 3.74 -18.71
CA THR A 122 -3.23 5.12 -18.79
C THR A 122 -2.84 5.97 -17.58
N ILE A 123 -2.34 5.37 -16.51
CA ILE A 123 -1.99 6.05 -15.26
C ILE A 123 -0.50 5.88 -14.99
N LYS A 124 0.17 7.02 -14.84
CA LYS A 124 1.60 7.07 -14.55
C LYS A 124 1.83 7.09 -13.04
N SER A 125 1.80 5.90 -12.43
CA SER A 125 1.96 5.73 -10.99
C SER A 125 3.32 6.21 -10.51
N VAL A 126 4.41 5.75 -11.15
CA VAL A 126 5.78 6.15 -10.81
C VAL A 126 5.96 7.66 -10.82
N GLU A 127 5.47 8.35 -11.87
CA GLU A 127 5.56 9.82 -11.96
C GLU A 127 4.78 10.49 -10.81
N THR A 128 3.56 10.01 -10.51
CA THR A 128 2.71 10.56 -9.43
C THR A 128 3.35 10.41 -8.04
N PHE A 129 4.11 9.34 -7.80
CA PHE A 129 4.89 9.18 -6.57
C PHE A 129 6.17 10.02 -6.59
N ALA A 130 6.88 10.06 -7.71
CA ALA A 130 8.12 10.82 -7.87
C ALA A 130 7.95 12.33 -7.64
N GLU A 131 6.78 12.89 -7.97
CA GLU A 131 6.43 14.30 -7.72
C GLU A 131 6.55 14.71 -6.24
N ARG A 132 6.32 13.78 -5.30
CA ARG A 132 6.33 14.05 -3.85
C ARG A 132 7.52 13.47 -3.11
N LEU A 133 8.23 12.51 -3.72
CA LEU A 133 9.45 11.91 -3.16
C LEU A 133 10.71 12.73 -3.50
N THR A 134 10.66 14.04 -3.30
CA THR A 134 11.72 14.99 -3.70
C THR A 134 13.00 14.87 -2.87
N MET A 135 12.91 14.28 -1.67
CA MET A 135 14.06 14.04 -0.79
C MET A 135 14.96 12.88 -1.23
N VAL A 136 14.57 12.11 -2.25
CA VAL A 136 15.33 10.97 -2.75
C VAL A 136 16.08 11.38 -4.02
N ASP A 137 17.39 11.12 -4.06
CA ASP A 137 18.15 11.29 -5.29
C ASP A 137 17.78 10.19 -6.29
N ARG A 138 17.38 10.62 -7.49
CA ARG A 138 16.94 9.77 -8.60
C ARG A 138 18.01 9.65 -9.68
N ASN A 139 19.07 10.47 -9.62
CA ASN A 139 20.16 10.49 -10.59
C ASN A 139 21.33 9.60 -10.15
N VAL A 140 21.16 8.84 -9.07
CA VAL A 140 22.12 7.84 -8.63
C VAL A 140 22.06 6.60 -9.52
N GLU A 141 23.23 6.02 -9.80
CA GLU A 141 23.30 4.72 -10.45
C GLU A 141 22.71 3.63 -9.53
N GLN A 142 22.12 2.60 -10.14
CA GLN A 142 21.60 1.45 -9.42
C GLN A 142 22.74 0.76 -8.68
N GLN A 143 22.56 0.54 -7.37
CA GLN A 143 23.59 -0.04 -6.52
C GLN A 143 23.51 -1.56 -6.48
N ASP A 144 24.63 -2.20 -6.11
CA ASP A 144 24.63 -3.63 -5.82
C ASP A 144 23.69 -3.92 -4.63
N GLY A 145 22.69 -4.78 -4.87
CA GLY A 145 21.60 -5.05 -3.92
C GLY A 145 20.29 -4.28 -4.16
N ASP A 146 20.24 -3.33 -5.10
CA ASP A 146 18.97 -2.74 -5.54
C ASP A 146 18.15 -3.74 -6.36
N PRO A 147 16.81 -3.75 -6.23
CA PRO A 147 15.96 -4.70 -6.94
C PRO A 147 15.90 -4.43 -8.46
N ASP A 148 15.83 -5.51 -9.25
CA ASP A 148 15.55 -5.44 -10.68
C ASP A 148 14.12 -4.91 -10.92
N CYS A 149 14.04 -3.70 -11.48
CA CYS A 149 12.79 -3.01 -11.79
C CYS A 149 12.30 -3.26 -13.23
N THR A 150 12.96 -4.12 -14.01
CA THR A 150 12.44 -4.54 -15.31
C THR A 150 11.17 -5.37 -15.14
N THR A 151 10.33 -5.45 -16.18
CA THR A 151 9.11 -6.28 -16.15
C THR A 151 9.42 -7.73 -15.76
N LYS A 152 10.53 -8.29 -16.26
CA LYS A 152 10.99 -9.63 -15.90
C LYS A 152 11.35 -9.70 -14.42
N GLY A 153 12.14 -8.74 -13.92
CA GLY A 153 12.54 -8.66 -12.51
C GLY A 153 11.34 -8.57 -11.56
N LEU A 154 10.34 -7.76 -11.90
CA LEU A 154 9.12 -7.61 -11.12
C LEU A 154 8.31 -8.92 -11.06
N ILE A 155 8.13 -9.59 -12.20
CA ILE A 155 7.43 -10.89 -12.26
C ILE A 155 8.21 -11.94 -11.46
N GLN A 156 9.53 -11.98 -11.62
CA GLN A 156 10.39 -12.91 -10.92
C GLN A 156 10.33 -12.71 -9.39
N ALA A 157 10.34 -11.45 -8.93
CA ALA A 157 10.16 -11.12 -7.51
C ALA A 157 8.79 -11.55 -6.95
N CYS A 158 7.73 -11.53 -7.77
CA CYS A 158 6.42 -12.04 -7.38
C CYS A 158 6.39 -13.57 -7.24
N LEU A 159 7.13 -14.29 -8.08
CA LEU A 159 7.16 -15.77 -8.07
C LEU A 159 8.02 -16.35 -6.94
N HIS A 160 9.11 -15.67 -6.58
CA HIS A 160 10.08 -16.17 -5.60
C HIS A 160 9.91 -15.56 -4.21
N ASN A 161 8.69 -15.18 -3.83
CA ASN A 161 8.40 -14.52 -2.56
C ASN A 161 8.81 -15.41 -1.36
N THR A 162 10.08 -15.34 -0.95
CA THR A 162 10.59 -15.93 0.29
C THR A 162 10.02 -15.14 1.45
N ASN A 163 8.91 -15.63 1.99
CA ASN A 163 8.43 -15.50 3.36
C ASN A 163 9.11 -14.42 4.22
N ASN A 164 8.56 -13.19 4.23
CA ASN A 164 8.74 -12.21 5.30
C ASN A 164 7.39 -11.55 5.64
N THR A 165 6.35 -12.38 5.79
CA THR A 165 5.11 -11.99 6.45
C THR A 165 4.82 -13.03 7.53
N GLN A 166 5.37 -12.80 8.71
CA GLN A 166 4.80 -13.24 9.99
C GLN A 166 4.68 -12.01 10.88
#